data_AF-A0A2A9L7C3-F1
#
_entry.id   AF-A0A2A9L7C3-F1
#
_cell.length_a   1.000
_cell.length_b   1.000
_cell.length_c   1.000
_cell.angle_alpha   90.00
_cell.angle_beta   90.00
_cell.angle_gamma   90.00
#
_symmetry.space_group_name_H-M   'P 1'
#
loop_
_entity.id
_entity.type
_entity.pdbx_description
1 polymer ?
#
loop_
_entity_poly.entity_id
_entity_poly.type
_entity_poly.pdbx_seq_one_letter_code
_entity_poly.pdbx_strand_id
1 'polypeptide(L)'
;MENRGAVAVHHFDPNTLVFTGISAVSIGPAGDAQVPAFAMLDAAPEAPAGYVARVTSIAGGTWEVVRDYRSTAIYRIADGSLYEFGVSDAQSISWNGLGEIPAVFTEQPKPAGFFVWDGSTWVFDLEAARAAALADVDAKRDEVLASPFVYDGNRFNADAGSVAQIASMAQLATVAKLAEQPYTAIWTSADGVDVTLDADGMVGLAMAAAARQPVAYQIATQLKNQIASADNEAALAAIVWPQ
;
A
#
# COMPACT_ATOMS: atom_id res chain seq x y z
N MET A 1 51.71 19.50 47.57
CA MET A 1 51.17 18.78 46.40
C MET A 1 50.80 19.85 45.40
N GLU A 2 51.64 20.05 44.38
CA GLU A 2 51.38 21.02 43.33
C GLU A 2 50.06 20.70 42.62
N ASN A 3 49.31 21.76 42.32
CA ASN A 3 48.09 21.71 41.56
C ASN A 3 48.44 21.22 40.15
N ARG A 4 48.36 19.90 39.92
CA ARG A 4 48.64 19.29 38.62
C ARG A 4 47.56 19.77 37.67
N GLY A 5 47.97 20.47 36.61
CA GLY A 5 47.05 20.99 35.61
C GLY A 5 46.07 19.92 35.14
N ALA A 6 44.84 20.34 34.86
CA ALA A 6 43.83 19.49 34.24
C ALA A 6 43.59 19.98 32.81
N VAL A 7 43.36 19.04 31.89
CA VAL A 7 43.04 19.32 30.50
C VAL A 7 41.67 18.73 30.15
N ALA A 8 40.93 19.40 29.27
CA ALA A 8 39.65 18.88 28.80
C ALA A 8 39.86 17.72 27.83
N VAL A 9 38.97 16.74 27.90
CA VAL A 9 38.82 15.67 26.91
C VAL A 9 37.35 15.58 26.50
N HIS A 10 37.12 15.24 25.24
CA HIS A 10 35.81 15.16 24.61
C HIS A 10 35.48 13.70 24.32
N HIS A 11 34.41 13.21 24.93
CA HIS A 11 33.98 11.81 24.85
C HIS A 11 33.07 11.58 23.65
N PHE A 12 33.08 10.36 23.13
CA PHE A 12 32.14 9.90 22.11
C PHE A 12 31.60 8.49 22.42
N ASP A 13 30.42 8.18 21.90
CA ASP A 13 29.82 6.85 22.01
C ASP A 13 30.49 5.88 21.03
N PRO A 14 30.94 4.69 21.45
CA PRO A 14 31.69 3.78 20.59
C PRO A 14 30.86 3.13 19.46
N ASN A 15 29.53 3.15 19.53
CA ASN A 15 28.67 2.54 18.50
C ASN A 15 28.27 3.54 17.41
N THR A 16 27.99 4.78 17.81
CA THR A 16 27.50 5.86 16.95
C THR A 16 28.58 6.86 16.59
N LEU A 17 29.69 6.86 17.34
CA LEU A 17 30.81 7.80 17.26
C LEU A 17 30.45 9.25 17.62
N VAL A 18 29.23 9.50 18.06
CA VAL A 18 28.71 10.84 18.37
C VAL A 18 29.30 11.35 19.68
N PHE A 19 29.64 12.64 19.71
CA PHE A 19 30.08 13.34 20.91
C PHE A 19 29.05 13.23 22.05
N THR A 20 29.50 12.86 23.25
CA THR A 20 28.63 12.63 24.42
C THR A 20 28.87 13.61 25.57
N GLY A 21 30.03 14.27 25.63
CA GLY A 21 30.29 15.25 26.67
C GLY A 21 31.77 15.56 26.88
N ILE A 22 32.04 16.46 27.82
CA ILE A 22 33.38 16.93 28.17
C ILE A 22 33.69 16.52 29.60
N SER A 23 34.92 16.05 29.86
CA SER A 23 35.44 15.92 31.23
C SER A 23 36.86 16.47 31.32
N ALA A 24 37.36 16.64 32.54
CA ALA A 24 38.74 17.04 32.78
C ALA A 24 39.58 15.83 33.21
N VAL A 25 40.79 15.70 32.67
CA VAL A 25 41.76 14.66 33.04
C VAL A 25 43.02 15.28 33.60
N SER A 26 43.68 14.57 34.51
CA SER A 26 44.92 15.03 35.12
C SER A 26 46.09 14.91 34.15
N ILE A 27 47.02 15.86 34.23
CA ILE A 27 48.35 15.73 33.61
C ILE A 27 49.26 14.89 34.53
N GLY A 28 49.82 13.82 33.96
CA GLY A 28 50.70 12.90 34.63
C GLY A 28 52.06 13.53 34.98
N PRO A 29 52.87 12.86 35.83
CA PRO A 29 54.19 13.37 36.21
C PRO A 29 55.16 13.57 35.03
N ALA A 30 54.93 12.89 33.90
CA ALA A 30 55.73 13.03 32.68
C ALA A 30 55.21 14.11 31.71
N GLY A 31 54.15 14.84 32.09
CA GLY A 31 53.52 15.86 31.25
C GLY A 31 52.46 15.33 30.27
N ASP A 32 52.15 14.04 30.33
CA ASP A 32 51.16 13.36 29.49
C ASP A 32 49.73 13.49 30.03
N ALA A 33 48.76 13.70 29.14
CA ALA A 33 47.35 13.69 29.50
C ALA A 33 46.82 12.25 29.61
N GLN A 34 46.14 11.93 30.70
CA GLN A 34 45.55 10.61 30.93
C GLN A 34 44.19 10.49 30.22
N VAL A 35 44.21 10.31 28.88
CA VAL A 35 43.01 10.25 28.04
C VAL A 35 42.32 8.88 28.14
N PRO A 36 41.04 8.81 28.57
CA PRO A 36 40.27 7.56 28.59
C PRO A 36 40.02 7.01 27.19
N ALA A 37 39.60 5.74 27.11
CA ALA A 37 39.06 5.19 25.87
C ALA A 37 37.84 6.01 25.40
N PHE A 38 37.67 6.12 24.09
CA PHE A 38 36.57 6.86 23.45
C PHE A 38 36.53 8.35 23.81
N ALA A 39 37.71 8.95 24.00
CA ALA A 39 37.86 10.38 24.21
C ALA A 39 39.03 10.95 23.37
N MET A 40 38.92 12.22 23.01
CA MET A 40 39.94 12.97 22.29
C MET A 40 40.32 14.26 23.04
N LEU A 41 41.57 14.69 22.89
CA LEU A 41 42.04 15.99 23.39
C LEU A 41 41.56 17.15 22.51
N ASP A 42 41.41 16.90 21.20
CA ASP A 42 40.84 17.88 20.29
C ASP A 42 39.39 18.14 20.67
N ALA A 43 39.00 19.41 20.70
CA ALA A 43 37.65 19.81 21.03
C ALA A 43 36.67 19.36 19.94
N ALA A 44 35.55 18.76 20.36
CA ALA A 44 34.43 18.53 19.45
C ALA A 44 33.92 19.89 18.93
N PRO A 45 33.71 20.03 17.61
CA PRO A 45 33.12 21.24 17.04
C PRO A 45 31.69 21.41 17.54
N GLU A 46 31.25 22.67 17.61
CA GLU A 46 29.84 22.97 17.86
C GLU A 46 29.00 22.50 16.66
N ALA A 47 27.94 21.73 16.93
CA ALA A 47 27.02 21.24 15.91
C ALA A 47 25.73 22.08 15.94
N PRO A 48 25.28 22.66 14.81
CA PRO A 48 24.00 23.36 14.75
C PRO A 48 22.82 22.39 14.92
N ALA A 49 21.62 22.94 15.11
CA ALA A 49 20.40 22.14 15.21
C ALA A 49 20.22 21.24 13.98
N GLY A 50 19.91 19.95 14.21
CA GLY A 50 19.80 18.94 13.15
C GLY A 50 21.13 18.31 12.72
N TYR A 51 22.23 18.61 13.41
CA TYR A 51 23.55 18.03 13.17
C TYR A 51 24.16 17.53 14.47
N VAL A 52 25.12 16.62 14.36
CA VAL A 52 25.92 16.13 15.48
C VAL A 52 27.40 16.12 15.13
N ALA A 53 28.24 16.41 16.11
CA ALA A 53 29.66 16.12 16.01
C ALA A 53 29.89 14.62 16.26
N ARG A 54 30.64 13.96 15.38
CA ARG A 54 31.08 12.57 15.56
C ARG A 54 32.55 12.41 15.20
N VAL A 55 33.19 11.38 15.73
CA VAL A 55 34.53 11.00 15.28
C VAL A 55 34.46 10.14 14.03
N THR A 56 35.41 10.28 13.11
CA THR A 56 35.45 9.50 11.86
C THR A 56 35.87 8.04 12.07
N SER A 57 36.45 7.70 13.22
CA SER A 57 36.89 6.35 13.54
C SER A 57 37.00 6.13 15.06
N ILE A 58 36.63 4.93 15.51
CA ILE A 58 36.81 4.48 16.89
C ILE A 58 38.29 4.37 17.31
N ALA A 59 39.20 4.17 16.34
CA ALA A 59 40.62 3.92 16.59
C ALA A 59 41.47 5.21 16.66
N GLY A 60 40.84 6.38 16.65
CA GLY A 60 41.51 7.68 16.57
C GLY A 60 41.35 8.31 15.19
N GLY A 61 40.28 9.08 15.03
CA GLY A 61 39.98 9.88 13.84
C GLY A 61 39.99 11.38 14.14
N THR A 62 39.34 12.15 13.29
CA THR A 62 39.07 13.58 13.50
C THR A 62 37.59 13.78 13.80
N TRP A 63 37.25 14.91 14.42
CA TRP A 63 35.86 15.33 14.50
C TRP A 63 35.33 15.74 13.13
N GLU A 64 34.09 15.38 12.85
CA GLU A 64 33.29 15.89 11.75
C GLU A 64 31.88 16.25 12.24
N VAL A 65 31.22 17.15 11.53
CA VAL A 65 29.81 17.51 11.78
C VAL A 65 28.96 16.91 10.67
N VAL A 66 28.02 16.05 11.04
CA VAL A 66 27.13 15.35 10.09
C VAL A 66 25.66 15.60 10.41
N ARG A 67 24.81 15.57 9.39
CA ARG A 67 23.36 15.73 9.57
C ARG A 67 22.79 14.55 10.36
N ASP A 68 21.84 14.83 11.24
CA ASP A 68 21.16 13.87 12.09
C ASP A 68 19.70 13.71 11.66
N TYR A 69 19.37 12.54 11.12
CA TYR A 69 18.02 12.19 10.63
C TYR A 69 17.25 11.33 11.62
N ARG A 70 17.77 11.04 12.81
CA ARG A 70 17.13 10.10 13.75
C ARG A 70 15.76 10.58 14.25
N SER A 71 15.48 11.87 14.14
CA SER A 71 14.17 12.48 14.43
C SER A 71 13.36 12.82 13.16
N THR A 72 13.85 12.46 11.99
CA THR A 72 13.23 12.73 10.68
C THR A 72 12.61 11.44 10.17
N ALA A 73 11.39 11.51 9.63
CA ALA A 73 10.77 10.36 8.97
C ALA A 73 11.52 10.08 7.66
N ILE A 74 12.07 8.87 7.56
CA ILE A 74 12.76 8.38 6.38
C ILE A 74 11.98 7.20 5.82
N TYR A 75 11.82 7.14 4.51
CA TYR A 75 11.01 6.13 3.83
C TYR A 75 11.87 5.31 2.88
N ARG A 76 11.53 4.04 2.72
CA ARG A 76 12.13 3.16 1.69
C ARG A 76 11.51 3.46 0.33
N ILE A 77 12.33 3.70 -0.68
CA ILE A 77 11.82 3.97 -2.04
C ILE A 77 11.21 2.74 -2.70
N ALA A 78 11.53 1.54 -2.19
CA ALA A 78 11.03 0.27 -2.72
C ALA A 78 9.52 0.11 -2.54
N ASP A 79 8.97 0.53 -1.40
CA ASP A 79 7.56 0.32 -1.05
C ASP A 79 6.88 1.52 -0.39
N GLY A 80 7.64 2.53 0.06
CA GLY A 80 7.15 3.68 0.80
C GLY A 80 7.06 3.48 2.32
N SER A 81 7.53 2.34 2.84
CA SER A 81 7.50 2.04 4.28
C SER A 81 8.44 2.95 5.08
N LEU A 82 8.07 3.25 6.33
CA LEU A 82 8.92 4.01 7.24
C LEU A 82 10.16 3.17 7.61
N TYR A 83 11.34 3.78 7.55
CA TYR A 83 12.60 3.21 7.99
C TYR A 83 12.76 3.38 9.50
N GLU A 84 13.07 2.29 10.19
CA GLU A 84 13.35 2.28 11.62
C GLU A 84 14.85 2.15 11.86
N PHE A 85 15.45 3.18 12.45
CA PHE A 85 16.88 3.17 12.76
C PHE A 85 17.23 2.08 13.78
N GLY A 86 18.36 1.40 13.56
CA GLY A 86 18.88 0.42 14.50
C GLY A 86 18.21 -0.97 14.46
N VAL A 87 17.29 -1.18 13.52
CA VAL A 87 16.74 -2.51 13.23
C VAL A 87 17.42 -3.04 11.96
N SER A 88 18.04 -4.23 12.04
CA SER A 88 18.50 -4.92 10.83
C SER A 88 17.27 -5.40 10.06
N ASP A 89 16.98 -4.80 8.91
CA ASP A 89 15.93 -5.28 8.02
C ASP A 89 16.46 -6.32 7.01
N ALA A 90 15.53 -6.92 6.27
CA ALA A 90 15.83 -7.97 5.29
C ALA A 90 16.70 -7.49 4.11
N GLN A 91 16.90 -6.18 3.93
CA GLN A 91 17.74 -5.61 2.88
C GLN A 91 19.17 -5.26 3.35
N SER A 92 19.49 -5.51 4.62
CA SER A 92 20.87 -5.53 5.15
C SER A 92 21.63 -4.19 5.09
N ILE A 93 20.93 -3.05 4.93
CA ILE A 93 21.54 -1.71 5.06
C ILE A 93 21.31 -1.22 6.49
N SER A 94 22.36 -1.35 7.31
CA SER A 94 22.40 -0.73 8.64
C SER A 94 22.85 0.72 8.51
N TRP A 95 21.89 1.63 8.35
CA TRP A 95 22.14 3.06 8.41
C TRP A 95 21.60 3.62 9.73
N ASN A 96 22.45 4.26 10.51
CA ASN A 96 22.11 4.75 11.84
C ASN A 96 21.45 6.14 11.84
N GLY A 97 21.12 6.69 10.66
CA GLY A 97 20.51 8.00 10.50
C GLY A 97 21.49 9.18 10.52
N LEU A 98 22.81 8.92 10.46
CA LEU A 98 23.83 9.97 10.47
C LEU A 98 24.56 10.07 9.13
N GLY A 99 24.78 11.30 8.68
CA GLY A 99 25.49 11.59 7.43
C GLY A 99 24.60 11.52 6.20
N GLU A 100 25.16 11.15 5.05
CA GLU A 100 24.40 11.08 3.80
C GLU A 100 23.32 10.00 3.85
N ILE A 101 22.15 10.32 3.27
CA ILE A 101 21.05 9.36 3.14
C ILE A 101 21.44 8.34 2.06
N PRO A 102 21.42 7.03 2.34
CA PRO A 102 21.58 6.00 1.33
C PRO A 102 20.58 6.15 0.17
N ALA A 103 20.99 5.81 -1.05
CA ALA A 103 20.19 5.97 -2.27
C ALA A 103 18.87 5.17 -2.29
N VAL A 104 18.68 4.24 -1.34
CA VAL A 104 17.45 3.44 -1.18
C VAL A 104 16.39 4.12 -0.30
N PHE A 105 16.69 5.29 0.25
CA PHE A 105 15.83 6.03 1.16
C PHE A 105 15.50 7.42 0.64
N THR A 106 14.41 7.99 1.15
CA THR A 106 13.96 9.35 0.87
C THR A 106 13.28 9.97 2.08
N GLU A 107 13.34 11.30 2.21
CA GLU A 107 12.54 12.05 3.19
C GLU A 107 11.07 12.22 2.70
N GLN A 108 10.77 11.89 1.43
CA GLN A 108 9.44 12.07 0.84
C GLN A 108 8.52 10.88 1.14
N PRO A 109 7.38 11.08 1.82
CA PRO A 109 6.40 10.01 2.02
C PRO A 109 5.81 9.58 0.68
N LYS A 110 5.59 8.26 0.53
CA LYS A 110 4.87 7.74 -0.62
C LYS A 110 3.39 8.18 -0.56
N PRO A 111 2.85 8.84 -1.59
CA PRO A 111 1.42 9.12 -1.65
C PRO A 111 0.60 7.82 -1.66
N ALA A 112 -0.64 7.89 -1.19
CA ALA A 112 -1.56 6.77 -1.30
C ALA A 112 -1.88 6.45 -2.77
N GLY A 113 -2.22 5.19 -3.05
CA GLY A 113 -2.56 4.74 -4.40
C GLY A 113 -1.37 4.23 -5.20
N PHE A 114 -1.39 4.45 -6.52
CA PHE A 114 -0.45 3.87 -7.46
C PHE A 114 0.70 4.84 -7.73
N PHE A 115 1.71 4.82 -6.86
CA PHE A 115 2.91 5.63 -7.03
C PHE A 115 4.18 4.77 -7.01
N VAL A 116 5.14 5.13 -7.86
CA VAL A 116 6.46 4.50 -7.97
C VAL A 116 7.54 5.56 -7.93
N TRP A 117 8.71 5.21 -7.38
CA TRP A 117 9.85 6.12 -7.32
C TRP A 117 10.56 6.19 -8.67
N ASP A 118 10.74 7.39 -9.22
CA ASP A 118 11.41 7.60 -10.53
C ASP A 118 12.93 7.81 -10.43
N GLY A 119 13.48 7.78 -9.21
CA GLY A 119 14.86 8.14 -8.90
C GLY A 119 14.98 9.46 -8.11
N SER A 120 13.92 10.27 -8.10
CA SER A 120 13.92 11.60 -7.46
C SER A 120 12.62 11.95 -6.72
N THR A 121 11.48 11.48 -7.23
CA THR A 121 10.15 11.76 -6.68
C THR A 121 9.22 10.57 -6.87
N TRP A 122 8.12 10.56 -6.12
CA TRP A 122 7.02 9.63 -6.35
C TRP A 122 6.17 10.10 -7.53
N VAL A 123 6.11 9.28 -8.58
CA VAL A 123 5.33 9.54 -9.79
C VAL A 123 4.15 8.56 -9.86
N PHE A 124 3.00 9.05 -10.31
CA PHE A 124 1.81 8.23 -10.47
C PHE A 124 2.03 7.16 -11.55
N ASP A 125 1.85 5.90 -11.16
CA ASP A 125 1.95 4.75 -12.04
C ASP A 125 0.59 4.51 -12.73
N LEU A 126 0.40 5.18 -13.86
CA LEU A 126 -0.81 5.08 -14.66
C LEU A 126 -1.07 3.65 -15.17
N GLU A 127 -0.01 2.89 -15.45
CA GLU A 127 -0.15 1.52 -15.97
C GLU A 127 -0.68 0.58 -14.88
N ALA A 128 -0.08 0.62 -13.68
CA ALA A 128 -0.56 -0.14 -12.54
C ALA A 128 -1.99 0.26 -12.13
N ALA A 129 -2.30 1.56 -12.14
CA ALA A 129 -3.63 2.07 -11.84
C ALA A 129 -4.68 1.59 -12.86
N ARG A 130 -4.36 1.60 -14.16
CA ARG A 130 -5.24 1.06 -15.21
C ARG A 130 -5.46 -0.43 -15.03
N ALA A 131 -4.41 -1.20 -14.74
CA ALA A 131 -4.53 -2.64 -14.53
C ALA A 131 -5.46 -2.98 -13.36
N ALA A 132 -5.35 -2.26 -12.24
CA ALA A 132 -6.25 -2.40 -11.11
C ALA A 132 -7.70 -2.02 -11.47
N ALA A 133 -7.90 -0.89 -12.14
CA ALA A 133 -9.24 -0.46 -12.57
C ALA A 133 -9.91 -1.45 -13.53
N LEU A 134 -9.14 -2.09 -14.43
CA LEU A 134 -9.66 -3.15 -15.31
C LEU A 134 -10.14 -4.37 -14.50
N ALA A 135 -9.37 -4.78 -13.49
CA ALA A 135 -9.75 -5.87 -12.61
C ALA A 135 -11.00 -5.52 -11.79
N ASP A 136 -11.12 -4.29 -11.30
CA ASP A 136 -12.31 -3.81 -10.57
C ASP A 136 -13.57 -3.82 -11.45
N VAL A 137 -13.46 -3.42 -12.73
CA VAL A 137 -14.57 -3.50 -13.68
C VAL A 137 -15.01 -4.94 -13.94
N ASP A 138 -14.06 -5.88 -14.07
CA ASP A 138 -14.37 -7.29 -14.24
C ASP A 138 -15.04 -7.87 -12.98
N ALA A 139 -14.49 -7.58 -11.80
CA ALA A 139 -15.06 -7.98 -10.53
C ALA A 139 -16.48 -7.43 -10.35
N LYS A 140 -16.71 -6.15 -10.70
CA LYS A 140 -18.03 -5.53 -10.60
C LYS A 140 -19.02 -6.12 -11.60
N ARG A 141 -18.62 -6.42 -12.83
CA ARG A 141 -19.47 -7.12 -13.81
C ARG A 141 -19.94 -8.45 -13.23
N ASP A 142 -19.02 -9.23 -12.68
CA ASP A 142 -19.33 -10.56 -12.16
C ASP A 142 -20.23 -10.48 -10.92
N GLU A 143 -20.00 -9.51 -10.03
CA GLU A 143 -20.89 -9.17 -8.92
C GLU A 143 -22.29 -8.80 -9.40
N VAL A 144 -22.40 -7.94 -10.41
CA VAL A 144 -23.68 -7.52 -11.00
C VAL A 144 -24.42 -8.69 -11.62
N LEU A 145 -23.73 -9.64 -12.24
CA LEU A 145 -24.38 -10.83 -12.83
C LEU A 145 -24.84 -11.83 -11.76
N ALA A 146 -24.09 -11.97 -10.66
CA ALA A 146 -24.45 -12.83 -9.55
C ALA A 146 -25.54 -12.23 -8.63
N SER A 147 -25.72 -10.91 -8.65
CA SER A 147 -26.67 -10.21 -7.79
C SER A 147 -28.12 -10.53 -8.13
N PRO A 148 -29.05 -10.54 -7.15
CA PRO A 148 -30.47 -10.73 -7.42
C PRO A 148 -31.04 -9.70 -8.40
N PHE A 149 -32.06 -10.09 -9.17
CA PHE A 149 -32.72 -9.24 -10.16
C PHE A 149 -34.24 -9.26 -10.00
N VAL A 150 -34.91 -8.22 -10.49
CA VAL A 150 -36.36 -8.12 -10.43
C VAL A 150 -36.98 -8.69 -11.71
N TYR A 151 -37.98 -9.54 -11.55
CA TYR A 151 -38.87 -10.00 -12.62
C TYR A 151 -40.30 -10.04 -12.07
N ASP A 152 -41.23 -9.44 -12.80
CA ASP A 152 -42.65 -9.37 -12.41
C ASP A 152 -42.89 -8.95 -10.94
N GLY A 153 -42.18 -7.90 -10.51
CA GLY A 153 -42.27 -7.36 -9.15
C GLY A 153 -41.57 -8.16 -8.04
N ASN A 154 -41.02 -9.33 -8.35
CA ASN A 154 -40.34 -10.20 -7.37
C ASN A 154 -38.82 -10.25 -7.63
N ARG A 155 -38.01 -10.37 -6.57
CA ARG A 155 -36.54 -10.50 -6.68
C ARG A 155 -36.13 -11.96 -6.77
N PHE A 156 -35.31 -12.33 -7.75
CA PHE A 156 -34.82 -13.70 -7.95
C PHE A 156 -33.30 -13.75 -7.81
N ASN A 157 -32.78 -14.82 -7.21
CA ASN A 157 -31.34 -15.07 -7.10
C ASN A 157 -30.73 -15.31 -8.48
N ALA A 158 -29.46 -14.90 -8.63
CA ALA A 158 -28.74 -15.02 -9.90
C ALA A 158 -27.33 -15.58 -9.74
N ASP A 159 -27.04 -16.24 -8.62
CA ASP A 159 -25.85 -17.08 -8.54
C ASP A 159 -25.89 -18.17 -9.63
N ALA A 160 -24.73 -18.75 -9.93
CA ALA A 160 -24.61 -19.71 -11.02
C ALA A 160 -25.57 -20.90 -10.91
N GLY A 161 -25.86 -21.35 -9.68
CA GLY A 161 -26.81 -22.43 -9.43
C GLY A 161 -28.25 -22.01 -9.74
N SER A 162 -28.65 -20.84 -9.25
CA SER A 162 -29.98 -20.27 -9.52
C SER A 162 -30.20 -20.06 -11.02
N VAL A 163 -29.24 -19.47 -11.74
CA VAL A 163 -29.37 -19.22 -13.19
C VAL A 163 -29.47 -20.53 -13.97
N ALA A 164 -28.66 -21.54 -13.63
CA ALA A 164 -28.72 -22.85 -14.27
C ALA A 164 -30.07 -23.55 -14.02
N GLN A 165 -30.61 -23.45 -12.80
CA GLN A 165 -31.90 -24.02 -12.45
C GLN A 165 -33.05 -23.30 -13.19
N ILE A 166 -33.03 -21.96 -13.24
CA ILE A 166 -34.00 -21.16 -13.99
C ILE A 166 -34.01 -21.60 -15.47
N ALA A 167 -32.83 -21.74 -16.09
CA ALA A 167 -32.71 -22.18 -17.47
C ALA A 167 -33.26 -23.60 -17.69
N SER A 168 -32.95 -24.55 -16.80
CA SER A 168 -33.46 -25.92 -16.89
C SER A 168 -34.98 -25.99 -16.73
N MET A 169 -35.55 -25.24 -15.80
CA MET A 169 -37.00 -25.19 -15.59
C MET A 169 -37.73 -24.52 -16.76
N ALA A 170 -37.13 -23.51 -17.39
CA ALA A 170 -37.66 -22.90 -18.62
C ALA A 170 -37.67 -23.87 -19.81
N GLN A 171 -36.66 -24.76 -19.93
CA GLN A 171 -36.67 -25.82 -20.94
C GLN A 171 -37.83 -26.80 -20.72
N LEU A 172 -38.05 -27.24 -19.47
CA LEU A 172 -39.18 -28.10 -19.12
C LEU A 172 -40.53 -27.42 -19.38
N ALA A 173 -40.67 -26.14 -19.02
CA ALA A 173 -41.86 -25.34 -19.30
C ALA A 173 -42.15 -25.26 -20.81
N THR A 174 -41.11 -25.07 -21.63
CA THR A 174 -41.23 -25.04 -23.10
C THR A 174 -41.73 -26.38 -23.65
N VAL A 175 -41.19 -27.50 -23.15
CA VAL A 175 -41.64 -28.85 -23.57
C VAL A 175 -43.08 -29.10 -23.17
N ALA A 176 -43.48 -28.77 -21.93
CA ALA A 176 -44.85 -28.90 -21.48
C ALA A 176 -45.83 -28.09 -22.34
N LYS A 177 -45.45 -26.84 -22.67
CA LYS A 177 -46.23 -25.96 -23.56
C LYS A 177 -46.41 -26.56 -24.95
N LEU A 178 -45.34 -27.11 -25.55
CA LEU A 178 -45.41 -27.76 -26.86
C LEU A 178 -46.24 -29.05 -26.86
N ALA A 179 -46.24 -29.78 -25.75
CA ALA A 179 -47.03 -31.00 -25.56
C ALA A 179 -48.46 -30.73 -25.09
N GLU A 180 -48.87 -29.46 -25.02
CA GLU A 180 -50.18 -29.00 -24.51
C GLU A 180 -50.50 -29.56 -23.11
N GLN A 181 -49.47 -29.75 -22.28
CA GLN A 181 -49.60 -30.21 -20.90
C GLN A 181 -49.68 -29.01 -19.94
N PRO A 182 -50.48 -29.09 -18.86
CA PRO A 182 -50.47 -28.06 -17.83
C PRO A 182 -49.10 -28.02 -17.15
N TYR A 183 -48.60 -26.81 -16.87
CA TYR A 183 -47.34 -26.57 -16.17
C TYR A 183 -47.50 -25.50 -15.10
N THR A 184 -46.94 -25.77 -13.93
CA THR A 184 -46.85 -24.83 -12.82
C THR A 184 -45.61 -25.17 -11.99
N ALA A 185 -44.89 -24.14 -11.56
CA ALA A 185 -43.76 -24.25 -10.63
C ALA A 185 -43.93 -23.24 -9.49
N ILE A 186 -43.67 -23.67 -8.26
CA ILE A 186 -43.54 -22.78 -7.11
C ILE A 186 -42.06 -22.45 -6.97
N TRP A 187 -41.72 -21.17 -7.07
CA TRP A 187 -40.35 -20.69 -6.97
C TRP A 187 -40.23 -19.73 -5.79
N THR A 188 -39.32 -20.01 -4.86
CA THR A 188 -39.05 -19.09 -3.75
C THR A 188 -38.12 -17.97 -4.24
N SER A 189 -38.62 -16.74 -4.18
CA SER A 189 -37.87 -15.51 -4.48
C SER A 189 -36.69 -15.33 -3.52
N ALA A 190 -35.76 -14.43 -3.87
CA ALA A 190 -34.64 -14.02 -3.03
C ALA A 190 -35.08 -13.45 -1.67
N ASP A 191 -36.30 -12.92 -1.58
CA ASP A 191 -36.87 -12.36 -0.36
C ASP A 191 -37.65 -13.41 0.48
N GLY A 192 -37.63 -14.68 0.06
CA GLY A 192 -38.30 -15.78 0.76
C GLY A 192 -39.80 -15.90 0.47
N VAL A 193 -40.31 -15.17 -0.53
CA VAL A 193 -41.71 -15.25 -0.97
C VAL A 193 -41.87 -16.30 -2.06
N ASP A 194 -42.83 -17.21 -1.92
CA ASP A 194 -43.17 -18.20 -2.95
C ASP A 194 -43.98 -17.56 -4.09
N VAL A 195 -43.47 -17.68 -5.31
CA VAL A 195 -44.06 -17.18 -6.55
C VAL A 195 -44.50 -18.38 -7.39
N THR A 196 -45.77 -18.43 -7.78
CA THR A 196 -46.25 -19.44 -8.73
C THR A 196 -46.05 -18.96 -10.14
N LEU A 197 -45.28 -19.71 -10.94
CA LEU A 197 -44.98 -19.43 -12.33
C LEU A 197 -45.64 -20.48 -13.22
N ASP A 198 -46.37 -20.03 -14.23
CA ASP A 198 -46.81 -20.88 -15.33
C ASP A 198 -45.69 -21.04 -16.37
N ALA A 199 -45.99 -21.69 -17.50
CA ALA A 199 -44.98 -21.93 -18.53
C ALA A 199 -44.39 -20.63 -19.10
N ASP A 200 -45.24 -19.61 -19.31
CA ASP A 200 -44.81 -18.32 -19.86
C ASP A 200 -44.02 -17.50 -18.83
N GLY A 201 -44.42 -17.55 -17.56
CA GLY A 201 -43.70 -16.96 -16.43
C GLY A 201 -42.30 -17.54 -16.27
N MET A 202 -42.14 -18.86 -16.38
CA MET A 202 -40.82 -19.52 -16.27
C MET A 202 -39.90 -19.17 -17.44
N VAL A 203 -40.43 -19.16 -18.67
CA VAL A 203 -39.67 -18.74 -19.86
C VAL A 203 -39.26 -17.27 -19.75
N GLY A 204 -40.19 -16.39 -19.35
CA GLY A 204 -39.92 -14.98 -19.17
C GLY A 204 -38.88 -14.70 -18.07
N LEU A 205 -38.93 -15.44 -16.95
CA LEU A 205 -37.91 -15.36 -15.89
C LEU A 205 -36.51 -15.70 -16.42
N ALA A 206 -36.40 -16.79 -17.20
CA ALA A 206 -35.13 -17.18 -17.81
C ALA A 206 -34.62 -16.17 -18.84
N MET A 207 -35.51 -15.60 -19.65
CA MET A 207 -35.15 -14.53 -20.58
C MET A 207 -34.69 -13.26 -19.85
N ALA A 208 -35.35 -12.89 -18.74
CA ALA A 208 -34.94 -11.76 -17.91
C ALA A 208 -33.57 -11.97 -17.28
N ALA A 209 -33.27 -13.19 -16.79
CA ALA A 209 -31.95 -13.54 -16.30
C ALA A 209 -30.88 -13.42 -17.40
N ALA A 210 -31.16 -13.97 -18.59
CA ALA A 210 -30.23 -13.95 -19.73
C ALA A 210 -29.99 -12.54 -20.28
N ALA A 211 -31.01 -11.67 -20.30
CA ALA A 211 -30.91 -10.30 -20.83
C ALA A 211 -29.91 -9.41 -20.06
N ARG A 212 -29.56 -9.77 -18.83
CA ARG A 212 -28.60 -9.03 -18.00
C ARG A 212 -27.16 -9.18 -18.46
N GLN A 213 -26.80 -10.34 -19.03
CA GLN A 213 -25.45 -10.60 -19.53
C GLN A 213 -24.99 -9.56 -20.55
N PRO A 214 -25.67 -9.37 -21.70
CA PRO A 214 -25.20 -8.40 -22.70
C PRO A 214 -25.12 -6.97 -22.16
N VAL A 215 -26.04 -6.57 -21.27
CA VAL A 215 -26.01 -5.23 -20.65
C VAL A 215 -24.76 -5.06 -19.78
N ALA A 216 -24.46 -6.01 -18.90
CA ALA A 216 -23.29 -5.94 -18.03
C ALA A 216 -21.97 -5.96 -18.84
N TYR A 217 -21.88 -6.79 -19.88
CA TYR A 217 -20.70 -6.83 -20.75
C TYR A 217 -20.54 -5.57 -21.60
N GLN A 218 -21.64 -4.96 -22.05
CA GLN A 218 -21.61 -3.70 -22.78
C GLN A 218 -21.09 -2.56 -21.88
N ILE A 219 -21.60 -2.45 -20.65
CA ILE A 219 -21.12 -1.48 -19.66
C ILE A 219 -19.63 -1.72 -19.39
N ALA A 220 -19.23 -2.96 -19.08
CA ALA A 220 -17.82 -3.27 -18.82
C ALA A 220 -16.92 -2.88 -20.00
N THR A 221 -17.34 -3.17 -21.24
CA THR A 221 -16.59 -2.78 -22.45
C THR A 221 -16.44 -1.27 -22.56
N GLN A 222 -17.51 -0.51 -22.31
CA GLN A 222 -17.47 0.94 -22.33
C GLN A 222 -16.50 1.50 -21.28
N LEU A 223 -16.57 1.01 -20.03
CA LEU A 223 -15.68 1.45 -18.96
C LEU A 223 -14.22 1.08 -19.25
N LYS A 224 -13.95 -0.12 -19.78
CA LYS A 224 -12.60 -0.52 -20.19
C LYS A 224 -12.02 0.38 -21.28
N ASN A 225 -12.85 0.82 -22.23
CA ASN A 225 -12.42 1.80 -23.24
C ASN A 225 -12.13 3.17 -22.61
N GLN A 226 -12.93 3.61 -21.63
CA GLN A 226 -12.66 4.84 -20.88
C GLN A 226 -11.34 4.74 -20.10
N ILE A 227 -11.08 3.61 -19.43
CA ILE A 227 -9.83 3.34 -18.70
C ILE A 227 -8.63 3.41 -19.65
N ALA A 228 -8.74 2.83 -20.85
CA ALA A 228 -7.69 2.89 -21.86
C ALA A 228 -7.38 4.32 -22.32
N SER A 229 -8.39 5.21 -22.32
CA SER A 229 -8.24 6.63 -22.67
C SER A 229 -7.83 7.54 -21.52
N ALA A 230 -7.95 7.10 -20.27
CA ALA A 230 -7.67 7.92 -19.09
C ALA A 230 -6.18 8.20 -18.93
N ASP A 231 -5.77 9.46 -18.87
CA ASP A 231 -4.37 9.90 -18.90
C ASP A 231 -3.81 10.30 -17.53
N ASN A 232 -4.66 10.31 -16.50
CA ASN A 232 -4.28 10.70 -15.15
C ASN A 232 -5.18 10.04 -14.08
N GLU A 233 -4.78 10.18 -12.82
CA GLU A 233 -5.48 9.64 -11.65
C GLU A 233 -6.94 10.11 -11.56
N ALA A 234 -7.20 11.41 -11.77
CA ALA A 234 -8.55 11.98 -11.66
C ALA A 234 -9.49 11.43 -12.75
N ALA A 235 -8.99 11.25 -13.97
CA ALA A 235 -9.73 10.64 -15.07
C ALA A 235 -10.10 9.19 -14.77
N LEU A 236 -9.19 8.41 -14.17
CA LEU A 236 -9.49 7.04 -13.72
C LEU A 236 -10.52 7.01 -12.59
N ALA A 237 -10.37 7.88 -11.59
CA ALA A 237 -11.28 7.95 -10.44
C ALA A 237 -12.73 8.33 -10.82
N ALA A 238 -12.92 9.00 -11.96
CA ALA A 238 -14.25 9.36 -12.47
C ALA A 238 -14.99 8.18 -13.15
N ILE A 239 -14.30 7.08 -13.46
CA ILE A 239 -14.88 5.92 -14.15
C ILE A 239 -15.57 5.04 -13.11
N VAL A 240 -16.90 5.06 -13.13
CA VAL A 240 -17.73 4.33 -12.17
C VAL A 240 -18.75 3.45 -12.88
N TRP A 241 -19.04 2.30 -12.29
CA TRP A 241 -20.13 1.45 -12.74
C TRP A 241 -21.47 2.18 -12.55
N PRO A 242 -22.34 2.27 -13.57
CA PRO A 242 -23.65 2.92 -13.46
C PRO A 242 -24.52 2.30 -12.36
N GLN A 243 -25.23 3.13 -11.60
CA GLN A 243 -26.20 2.67 -10.59
C GLN A 243 -27.44 2.04 -11.22
#